data_AF-A0A966UW93-F1
#
_entry.id   AF-A0A966UW93-F1
#
_cell.length_a   1.000
_cell.length_b   1.000
_cell.length_c   1.000
_cell.angle_alpha   90.00
_cell.angle_beta   90.00
_cell.angle_gamma   90.00
#
_symmetry.space_group_name_H-M   'P 1'
#
loop_
_entity.id
_entity.type
_entity.pdbx_description
1 polymer ?
#
loop_
_entity_poly.entity_id
_entity_poly.type
_entity_poly.pdbx_seq_one_letter_code
_entity_poly.pdbx_strand_id
1 'polypeptide(L)'
;DARIHVKLVAEVGVGTVAAGVSKAHADVVLISGHDGGTGASPLTSLKHAGAPWELGLAETQQTLLLNGLRDRIVVQTDGQMKTGRDVIIAALLGAEEFGFATAPLVVSGCIMMRVCHLDTCPVGVATQNPELRKRFTGKPEFVQTFFEYIATEVREWLARLGYQSLDEIIGRAELLDTKAAVHHWKASGLDLAPILEVPNISEKAPRRNTTVQDHGLEKALDNTLIELSKAALENKEPVRIQLQIQNRNRTVGTMLGSEITKRWGGAGLPDDTIDISFHGSAGQSLGAFIPRGLTIRLYGDTNDYLGKGISGGRLIVRPDEKASFESDENVIAGNVIGYGATSGEIFVRGIVGERFCVRNSGATAIVEGVGDHGCEYMTGGTVVVLGITGRNFAAGMSGGIAFVLDLNPDRVNTEMVDIL
;
A
#
# COMPACT_ATOMS: atom_id res chain seq x y z
N ASP A 1 16.48 0.48 3.64
CA ASP A 1 15.38 -0.50 3.79
C ASP A 1 14.14 0.18 4.32
N ALA A 2 12.96 -0.43 4.14
CA ALA A 2 11.67 0.13 4.54
C ALA A 2 10.79 -0.96 5.18
N ARG A 3 9.97 -0.58 6.17
CA ARG A 3 8.94 -1.46 6.75
C ARG A 3 7.67 -1.45 5.92
N ILE A 4 7.03 -2.60 5.78
CA ILE A 4 5.73 -2.75 5.12
C ILE A 4 4.63 -2.62 6.15
N HIS A 5 3.89 -1.51 6.09
CA HIS A 5 2.73 -1.25 6.94
C HIS A 5 1.43 -1.63 6.20
N VAL A 6 0.56 -2.37 6.87
CA VAL A 6 -0.82 -2.62 6.41
C VAL A 6 -1.79 -1.92 7.36
N LYS A 7 -2.51 -0.92 6.85
CA LYS A 7 -3.54 -0.20 7.60
C LYS A 7 -4.89 -0.89 7.41
N LEU A 8 -5.45 -1.37 8.51
CA LEU A 8 -6.79 -1.96 8.61
C LEU A 8 -7.68 -1.02 9.44
N VAL A 9 -8.99 -1.10 9.21
CA VAL A 9 -9.99 -0.44 10.06
C VAL A 9 -10.55 -1.49 11.01
N ALA A 10 -10.76 -1.11 12.27
CA ALA A 10 -11.35 -1.98 13.27
C ALA A 10 -12.77 -2.38 12.84
N GLU A 11 -13.01 -3.68 12.81
CA GLU A 11 -14.31 -4.31 12.64
C GLU A 11 -14.23 -5.74 13.19
N VAL A 12 -15.38 -6.40 13.36
CA VAL A 12 -15.40 -7.80 13.80
C VAL A 12 -14.69 -8.67 12.76
N GLY A 13 -13.71 -9.46 13.20
CA GLY A 13 -12.92 -10.34 12.32
C GLY A 13 -11.59 -9.73 11.86
N VAL A 14 -11.29 -8.48 12.23
CA VAL A 14 -10.04 -7.82 11.88
C VAL A 14 -8.81 -8.57 12.40
N GLY A 15 -8.92 -9.29 13.53
CA GLY A 15 -7.82 -10.07 14.08
C GLY A 15 -7.44 -11.25 13.18
N THR A 16 -8.43 -11.86 12.52
CA THR A 16 -8.20 -12.93 11.53
C THR A 16 -7.46 -12.38 10.31
N VAL A 17 -7.87 -11.20 9.83
CA VAL A 17 -7.18 -10.51 8.73
C VAL A 17 -5.75 -10.14 9.14
N ALA A 18 -5.53 -9.63 10.35
CA ALA A 18 -4.21 -9.28 10.88
C ALA A 18 -3.27 -10.50 10.96
N ALA A 19 -3.79 -11.68 11.32
CA ALA A 19 -3.02 -12.92 11.26
C ALA A 19 -2.60 -13.28 9.83
N GLY A 20 -3.49 -13.08 8.85
CA GLY A 20 -3.16 -13.21 7.42
C GLY A 20 -2.09 -12.20 6.98
N VAL A 21 -2.20 -10.94 7.41
CA VAL A 21 -1.23 -9.87 7.14
C VAL A 21 0.16 -10.20 7.68
N SER A 22 0.25 -10.74 8.91
CA SER A 22 1.51 -11.18 9.48
C SER A 22 2.12 -12.36 8.71
N LYS A 23 1.30 -13.35 8.30
CA LYS A 23 1.74 -14.47 7.44
C LYS A 23 2.13 -14.02 6.03
N ALA A 24 1.59 -12.90 5.56
CA ALA A 24 1.98 -12.25 4.31
C ALA A 24 3.23 -11.37 4.44
N HIS A 25 3.96 -11.49 5.56
CA HIS A 25 5.24 -10.83 5.82
C HIS A 25 5.16 -9.31 6.02
N ALA A 26 4.01 -8.75 6.39
CA ALA A 26 3.98 -7.34 6.81
C ALA A 26 4.75 -7.14 8.13
N ASP A 27 5.50 -6.04 8.23
CA ASP A 27 6.27 -5.68 9.43
C ASP A 27 5.39 -5.00 10.48
N VAL A 28 4.35 -4.27 10.03
CA VAL A 28 3.45 -3.53 10.91
C VAL A 28 2.01 -3.70 10.45
N VAL A 29 1.11 -3.99 11.41
CA VAL A 29 -0.35 -3.88 11.21
C VAL A 29 -0.88 -2.71 12.02
N LEU A 30 -1.54 -1.77 11.35
CA LEU A 30 -2.20 -0.62 11.97
C LEU A 30 -3.70 -0.90 12.07
N ILE A 31 -4.25 -0.83 13.29
CA ILE A 31 -5.69 -0.92 13.55
C ILE A 31 -6.25 0.48 13.82
N SER A 32 -7.00 0.99 12.84
CA SER A 32 -7.64 2.30 12.90
C SER A 32 -9.07 2.23 13.42
N GLY A 33 -9.41 3.09 14.38
CA GLY A 33 -10.78 3.24 14.87
C GLY A 33 -11.71 3.92 13.88
N HIS A 34 -13.02 3.70 14.04
CA HIS A 34 -14.08 4.37 13.27
C HIS A 34 -14.10 5.90 13.44
N ASP A 35 -13.44 6.41 14.47
CA ASP A 35 -13.42 7.80 14.89
C ASP A 35 -12.27 8.61 14.27
N GLY A 36 -11.55 8.03 13.30
CA GLY A 36 -10.53 8.70 12.50
C GLY A 36 -11.02 9.98 11.80
N GLY A 37 -10.11 10.93 11.60
CA GLY A 37 -10.38 12.14 10.82
C GLY A 37 -10.32 11.91 9.31
N THR A 38 -11.06 12.72 8.55
CA THR A 38 -10.97 12.76 7.07
C THR A 38 -11.18 14.17 6.55
N GLY A 39 -10.55 14.48 5.42
CA GLY A 39 -10.79 15.73 4.68
C GLY A 39 -12.14 15.73 3.96
N ALA A 40 -12.57 14.58 3.43
CA ALA A 40 -13.83 14.40 2.74
C ALA A 40 -14.29 12.93 2.83
N SER A 41 -15.56 12.72 3.18
CA SER A 41 -16.19 11.39 3.21
C SER A 41 -17.72 11.57 3.21
N PRO A 42 -18.49 10.63 2.65
CA PRO A 42 -19.92 10.56 2.89
C PRO A 42 -20.22 10.56 4.39
N LEU A 43 -21.28 11.28 4.78
CA LEU A 43 -21.70 11.37 6.18
C LEU A 43 -22.15 10.01 6.73
N THR A 44 -22.74 9.17 5.86
CA THR A 44 -23.15 7.80 6.22
C THR A 44 -21.94 6.97 6.66
N SER A 45 -20.84 6.98 5.89
CA SER A 45 -19.60 6.29 6.27
C SER A 45 -19.04 6.82 7.58
N LEU A 46 -19.01 8.14 7.78
CA LEU A 46 -18.52 8.77 9.01
C LEU A 46 -19.29 8.39 10.28
N LYS A 47 -20.57 8.03 10.13
CA LYS A 47 -21.45 7.75 11.27
C LYS A 47 -21.71 6.26 11.48
N HIS A 48 -21.51 5.43 10.46
CA HIS A 48 -22.03 4.06 10.44
C HIS A 48 -21.03 3.01 9.94
N ALA A 49 -19.81 3.37 9.55
CA ALA A 49 -18.78 2.41 9.14
C ALA A 49 -17.64 2.33 10.16
N GLY A 50 -17.16 1.11 10.41
CA GLY A 50 -16.07 0.80 11.35
C GLY A 50 -16.54 0.59 12.79
N ALA A 51 -15.62 0.11 13.62
CA ALA A 51 -15.78 -0.11 15.05
C ALA A 51 -14.73 0.68 15.88
N PRO A 52 -14.92 0.81 17.20
CA PRO A 52 -13.91 1.32 18.13
C PRO A 52 -12.57 0.60 17.99
N TRP A 53 -11.47 1.35 18.03
CA TRP A 53 -10.12 0.77 17.90
C TRP A 53 -9.82 -0.17 19.06
N GLU A 54 -10.39 0.04 20.24
CA GLU A 54 -10.22 -0.82 21.41
C GLU A 54 -10.62 -2.27 21.09
N LEU A 55 -11.75 -2.44 20.39
CA LEU A 55 -12.28 -3.76 20.01
C LEU A 55 -11.37 -4.45 18.99
N GLY A 56 -11.04 -3.74 17.91
CA GLY A 56 -10.19 -4.30 16.85
C GLY A 56 -8.76 -4.57 17.32
N LEU A 57 -8.23 -3.72 18.19
CA LEU A 57 -6.87 -3.85 18.74
C LEU A 57 -6.78 -5.07 19.66
N ALA A 58 -7.73 -5.23 20.58
CA ALA A 58 -7.79 -6.39 21.45
C ALA A 58 -7.97 -7.69 20.66
N GLU A 59 -8.90 -7.73 19.69
CA GLU A 59 -9.10 -8.90 18.84
C GLU A 59 -7.82 -9.26 18.07
N THR A 60 -7.12 -8.25 17.55
CA THR A 60 -5.84 -8.41 16.85
C THR A 60 -4.77 -8.98 17.76
N GLN A 61 -4.60 -8.40 18.96
CA GLN A 61 -3.64 -8.87 19.96
C GLN A 61 -3.91 -10.33 20.33
N GLN A 62 -5.16 -10.66 20.68
CA GLN A 62 -5.56 -12.01 21.07
C GLN A 62 -5.31 -13.01 19.93
N THR A 63 -5.72 -12.67 18.70
CA THR A 63 -5.59 -13.56 17.55
C THR A 63 -4.13 -13.82 17.18
N LEU A 64 -3.28 -12.78 17.17
CA LEU A 64 -1.86 -12.93 16.88
C LEU A 64 -1.15 -13.78 17.94
N LEU A 65 -1.50 -13.60 19.22
CA LEU A 65 -1.00 -14.42 20.32
C LEU A 65 -1.39 -15.89 20.17
N LEU A 66 -2.67 -16.17 19.94
CA LEU A 66 -3.21 -17.52 19.77
C LEU A 66 -2.58 -18.26 18.57
N ASN A 67 -2.13 -17.53 17.54
CA ASN A 67 -1.49 -18.10 16.36
C ASN A 67 0.05 -18.13 16.44
N GLY A 68 0.66 -17.64 17.52
CA GLY A 68 2.12 -17.57 17.64
C GLY A 68 2.78 -16.63 16.62
N LEU A 69 2.09 -15.55 16.23
CA LEU A 69 2.55 -14.58 15.21
C LEU A 69 2.93 -13.23 15.80
N ARG A 70 2.69 -13.02 17.11
CA ARG A 70 2.86 -11.71 17.75
C ARG A 70 4.31 -11.23 17.82
N ASP A 71 5.26 -12.16 17.77
CA ASP A 71 6.70 -11.94 17.87
C ASP A 71 7.30 -11.13 16.72
N ARG A 72 6.72 -11.21 15.53
CA ARG A 72 7.31 -10.73 14.27
C ARG A 72 6.58 -9.59 13.58
N ILE A 73 5.52 -9.07 14.20
CA ILE A 73 4.77 -7.94 13.66
C ILE A 73 4.57 -6.88 14.75
N VAL A 74 4.79 -5.62 14.39
CA VAL A 74 4.46 -4.47 15.24
C VAL A 74 2.97 -4.20 15.12
N VAL A 75 2.28 -4.02 16.24
CA VAL A 75 0.88 -3.62 16.24
C VAL A 75 0.79 -2.12 16.51
N GLN A 76 0.29 -1.36 15.54
CA GLN A 76 0.04 0.07 15.64
C GLN A 76 -1.46 0.32 15.81
N THR A 77 -1.86 1.41 16.47
CA THR A 77 -3.26 1.85 16.45
C THR A 77 -3.37 3.36 16.28
N ASP A 78 -4.47 3.80 15.66
CA ASP A 78 -4.90 5.20 15.64
C ASP A 78 -6.43 5.25 15.81
N GLY A 79 -6.95 6.43 16.13
CA GLY A 79 -8.36 6.58 16.43
C GLY A 79 -8.57 7.72 17.42
N GLN A 80 -8.58 8.93 16.87
CA GLN A 80 -8.86 10.15 17.62
C GLN A 80 -8.12 10.30 18.97
N MET A 81 -6.90 9.75 19.07
CA MET A 81 -6.04 9.78 20.26
C MET A 81 -5.65 11.22 20.61
N LYS A 82 -5.72 11.57 21.89
CA LYS A 82 -5.52 12.94 22.38
C LYS A 82 -4.65 13.03 23.63
N THR A 83 -4.53 11.95 24.39
CA THR A 83 -3.93 11.98 25.74
C THR A 83 -2.89 10.88 25.95
N GLY A 84 -2.03 11.05 26.95
CA GLY A 84 -1.14 9.98 27.40
C GLY A 84 -1.91 8.79 27.98
N ARG A 85 -3.09 9.00 28.56
CA ARG A 85 -3.97 7.90 28.97
C ARG A 85 -4.42 7.04 27.78
N ASP A 86 -4.75 7.63 26.64
CA ASP A 86 -5.14 6.88 25.44
C ASP A 86 -4.00 5.95 24.99
N VAL A 87 -2.76 6.45 25.03
CA VAL A 87 -1.54 5.68 24.73
C VAL A 87 -1.39 4.51 25.69
N ILE A 88 -1.57 4.73 26.99
CA ILE A 88 -1.47 3.67 28.01
C ILE A 88 -2.54 2.59 27.78
N ILE A 89 -3.79 2.96 27.52
CA ILE A 89 -4.85 2.00 27.24
C ILE A 89 -4.53 1.19 25.98
N ALA A 90 -4.11 1.85 24.91
CA ALA A 90 -3.71 1.18 23.68
C ALA A 90 -2.52 0.22 23.91
N ALA A 91 -1.53 0.61 24.70
CA ALA A 91 -0.41 -0.25 25.04
C ALA A 91 -0.88 -1.51 25.79
N LEU A 92 -1.72 -1.35 26.81
CA LEU A 92 -2.29 -2.46 27.58
C LEU A 92 -3.10 -3.43 26.70
N LEU A 93 -3.80 -2.91 25.68
CA LEU A 93 -4.53 -3.71 24.70
C LEU A 93 -3.65 -4.34 23.61
N GLY A 94 -2.35 -4.01 23.56
CA GLY A 94 -1.37 -4.71 22.72
C GLY A 94 -0.64 -3.86 21.68
N ALA A 95 -0.90 -2.55 21.61
CA ALA A 95 -0.22 -1.67 20.67
C ALA A 95 1.21 -1.29 21.11
N GLU A 96 2.08 -1.08 20.13
CA GLU A 96 3.48 -0.66 20.28
C GLU A 96 3.72 0.72 19.68
N GLU A 97 2.93 1.11 18.68
CA GLU A 97 3.01 2.40 18.02
C GLU A 97 1.62 3.09 18.02
N PHE A 98 1.62 4.42 18.15
CA PHE A 98 0.40 5.22 18.39
C PHE A 98 0.30 6.35 17.36
N GLY A 99 -0.76 6.32 16.55
CA GLY A 99 -1.01 7.30 15.50
C GLY A 99 -1.85 8.48 16.00
N PHE A 100 -1.34 9.69 15.80
CA PHE A 100 -2.04 10.94 16.09
C PHE A 100 -2.21 11.75 14.80
N ALA A 101 -3.43 12.22 14.55
CA ALA A 101 -3.74 13.05 13.38
C ALA A 101 -4.48 14.34 13.79
N THR A 102 -5.71 14.22 14.30
CA THR A 102 -6.53 15.40 14.60
C THR A 102 -5.94 16.29 15.70
N ALA A 103 -5.39 15.74 16.78
CA ALA A 103 -4.78 16.54 17.83
C ALA A 103 -3.57 17.35 17.31
N PRO A 104 -2.60 16.77 16.56
CA PRO A 104 -1.56 17.52 15.87
C PRO A 104 -2.10 18.62 14.92
N LEU A 105 -3.21 18.37 14.21
CA LEU A 105 -3.84 19.41 13.39
C LEU A 105 -4.40 20.56 14.24
N VAL A 106 -5.01 20.27 15.39
CA VAL A 106 -5.55 21.27 16.32
C VAL A 106 -4.45 22.13 16.92
N VAL A 107 -3.38 21.54 17.43
CA VAL A 107 -2.24 22.31 17.98
C VAL A 107 -1.51 23.11 16.89
N SER A 108 -1.63 22.68 15.62
CA SER A 108 -1.14 23.43 14.45
C SER A 108 -2.10 24.54 13.98
N GLY A 109 -3.27 24.72 14.61
CA GLY A 109 -4.20 25.81 14.32
C GLY A 109 -5.59 25.40 13.82
N CYS A 110 -5.89 24.10 13.67
CA CYS A 110 -7.24 23.67 13.31
C CYS A 110 -8.25 24.03 14.40
N ILE A 111 -9.28 24.79 14.03
CA ILE A 111 -10.37 25.22 14.92
C ILE A 111 -11.63 24.33 14.80
N MET A 112 -11.49 23.13 14.22
CA MET A 112 -12.58 22.14 14.08
C MET A 112 -13.85 22.64 13.36
N MET A 113 -13.70 23.52 12.36
CA MET A 113 -14.81 24.08 11.60
C MET A 113 -15.50 23.07 10.64
N ARG A 114 -14.84 21.96 10.30
CA ARG A 114 -15.37 20.85 9.47
C ARG A 114 -15.76 21.24 8.03
N VAL A 115 -15.09 22.22 7.45
CA VAL A 115 -15.23 22.65 6.04
C VAL A 115 -14.08 22.17 5.14
N CYS A 116 -13.35 21.13 5.57
CA CYS A 116 -12.14 20.65 4.89
C CYS A 116 -12.37 20.27 3.41
N HIS A 117 -13.53 19.69 3.10
CA HIS A 117 -13.94 19.26 1.76
C HIS A 117 -14.33 20.41 0.82
N LEU A 118 -14.47 21.64 1.34
CA LEU A 118 -14.92 22.80 0.57
C LEU A 118 -13.78 23.69 0.09
N ASP A 119 -12.53 23.35 0.41
CA ASP A 119 -11.35 24.20 0.13
C ASP A 119 -11.44 25.62 0.77
N THR A 120 -12.20 25.78 1.84
CA THR A 120 -12.46 27.08 2.50
C THR A 120 -11.95 27.16 3.94
N CYS A 121 -10.91 26.39 4.28
CA CYS A 121 -10.35 26.38 5.64
C CYS A 121 -9.89 27.80 6.06
N PRO A 122 -10.47 28.41 7.11
CA PRO A 122 -10.20 29.81 7.44
C PRO A 122 -8.81 30.05 8.02
N VAL A 123 -8.14 28.97 8.44
CA VAL A 123 -6.84 28.97 9.13
C VAL A 123 -5.73 28.33 8.29
N GLY A 124 -5.98 28.07 7.00
CA GLY A 124 -4.96 27.60 6.08
C GLY A 124 -4.48 26.16 6.27
N VAL A 125 -5.20 25.34 7.06
CA VAL A 125 -4.82 23.93 7.33
C VAL A 125 -5.23 22.99 6.20
N ALA A 126 -6.52 22.93 5.87
CA ALA A 126 -7.07 22.01 4.87
C ALA A 126 -7.62 22.80 3.66
N THR A 127 -6.70 23.42 2.91
CA THR A 127 -7.03 24.19 1.70
C THR A 127 -5.84 24.30 0.76
N GLN A 128 -6.10 24.27 -0.55
CA GLN A 128 -5.16 24.56 -1.62
C GLN A 128 -5.23 26.04 -2.08
N ASN A 129 -6.25 26.79 -1.66
CA ASN A 129 -6.38 28.21 -1.97
C ASN A 129 -5.16 29.02 -1.47
N PRO A 130 -4.40 29.69 -2.36
CA PRO A 130 -3.19 30.41 -1.98
C PRO A 130 -3.39 31.51 -0.94
N GLU A 131 -4.54 32.19 -0.96
CA GLU A 131 -4.84 33.28 -0.02
C GLU A 131 -5.19 32.75 1.37
N LEU A 132 -5.94 31.64 1.44
CA LEU A 132 -6.25 31.00 2.72
C LEU A 132 -5.03 30.32 3.33
N ARG A 133 -4.13 29.74 2.51
CA ARG A 133 -2.87 29.13 2.98
C ARG A 133 -1.95 30.13 3.70
N LYS A 134 -1.96 31.41 3.32
CA LYS A 134 -1.20 32.47 4.02
C LYS A 134 -1.63 32.65 5.48
N ARG A 135 -2.82 32.17 5.85
CA ARG A 135 -3.37 32.25 7.21
C ARG A 135 -2.87 31.12 8.13
N PHE A 136 -2.11 30.16 7.61
CA PHE A 136 -1.54 29.08 8.41
C PHE A 136 -0.45 29.63 9.33
N THR A 137 -0.64 29.47 10.63
CA THR A 137 0.29 29.95 11.68
C THR A 137 0.95 28.81 12.46
N GLY A 138 0.66 27.55 12.11
CA GLY A 138 1.25 26.39 12.77
C GLY A 138 2.77 26.34 12.59
N LYS A 139 3.46 25.89 13.63
CA LYS A 139 4.91 25.72 13.62
C LYS A 139 5.31 24.33 14.10
N PRO A 140 6.43 23.76 13.63
CA PRO A 140 6.91 22.45 14.11
C PRO A 140 7.01 22.37 15.63
N GLU A 141 7.39 23.46 16.30
CA GLU A 141 7.56 23.50 17.76
C GLU A 141 6.26 23.25 18.51
N PHE A 142 5.10 23.58 17.92
CA PHE A 142 3.79 23.32 18.54
C PHE A 142 3.49 21.81 18.60
N VAL A 143 3.85 21.09 17.54
CA VAL A 143 3.69 19.64 17.45
C VAL A 143 4.72 18.94 18.35
N GLN A 144 5.97 19.42 18.38
CA GLN A 144 6.99 18.92 19.29
C GLN A 144 6.55 19.05 20.75
N THR A 145 6.13 20.25 21.16
CA THR A 145 5.66 20.52 22.53
C THR A 145 4.47 19.62 22.90
N PHE A 146 3.52 19.43 21.97
CA PHE A 146 2.40 18.53 22.17
C PHE A 146 2.87 17.09 22.47
N PHE A 147 3.77 16.54 21.67
CA PHE A 147 4.29 15.19 21.90
C PHE A 147 5.17 15.07 23.15
N GLU A 148 5.90 16.13 23.53
CA GLU A 148 6.61 16.18 24.81
C GLU A 148 5.64 16.09 26.00
N TYR A 149 4.47 16.74 25.92
CA TYR A 149 3.43 16.64 26.95
C TYR A 149 2.77 15.26 26.97
N ILE A 150 2.43 14.69 25.81
CA ILE A 150 1.91 13.32 25.72
C ILE A 150 2.90 12.32 26.33
N ALA A 151 4.18 12.40 25.95
CA ALA A 151 5.22 11.54 26.50
C ALA A 151 5.39 11.74 28.01
N THR A 152 5.22 12.97 28.51
CA THR A 152 5.27 13.26 29.95
C THR A 152 4.13 12.60 30.69
N GLU A 153 2.90 12.74 30.20
CA GLU A 153 1.73 12.10 30.80
C GLU A 153 1.85 10.56 30.76
N VAL A 154 2.39 9.98 29.69
CA VAL A 154 2.68 8.53 29.62
C VAL A 154 3.64 8.09 30.73
N ARG A 155 4.74 8.83 30.95
CA ARG A 155 5.70 8.53 32.03
C ARG A 155 5.06 8.64 33.41
N GLU A 156 4.19 9.64 33.62
CA GLU A 156 3.45 9.79 34.87
C GLU A 156 2.51 8.60 35.12
N TRP A 157 1.82 8.11 34.09
CA TRP A 157 0.99 6.91 34.20
C TRP A 157 1.80 5.65 34.47
N LEU A 158 2.93 5.45 33.78
CA LEU A 158 3.83 4.33 34.03
C LEU A 158 4.32 4.33 35.48
N ALA A 159 4.74 5.48 35.99
CA ALA A 159 5.17 5.65 37.38
C ALA A 159 4.05 5.32 38.38
N ARG A 160 2.79 5.72 38.10
CA ARG A 160 1.63 5.39 38.92
C ARG A 160 1.31 3.89 38.92
N LEU A 161 1.53 3.21 37.79
CA LEU A 161 1.34 1.77 37.64
C LEU A 161 2.53 0.96 38.18
N GLY A 162 3.67 1.60 38.48
CA GLY A 162 4.88 0.96 39.01
C GLY A 162 5.81 0.38 37.95
N TYR A 163 5.70 0.82 36.69
CA TYR A 163 6.53 0.35 35.56
C TYR A 163 7.49 1.44 35.07
N GLN A 164 8.61 1.05 34.46
CA GLN A 164 9.65 1.99 34.01
C GLN A 164 9.57 2.28 32.50
N SER A 165 8.88 1.44 31.74
CA SER A 165 8.79 1.53 30.28
C SER A 165 7.44 1.03 29.74
N LEU A 166 7.09 1.47 28.52
CA LEU A 166 5.91 0.95 27.80
C LEU A 166 6.05 -0.55 27.52
N ASP A 167 7.25 -1.01 27.15
CA ASP A 167 7.54 -2.41 26.85
C ASP A 167 7.10 -3.40 27.94
N GLU A 168 7.14 -2.97 29.21
CA GLU A 168 6.74 -3.80 30.35
C GLU A 168 5.22 -4.01 30.43
N ILE A 169 4.42 -3.11 29.86
CA ILE A 169 2.96 -3.11 29.98
C ILE A 169 2.23 -3.54 28.70
N ILE A 170 2.94 -3.64 27.56
CA ILE A 170 2.30 -3.95 26.28
C ILE A 170 1.60 -5.31 26.32
N GLY A 171 0.30 -5.30 25.99
CA GLY A 171 -0.55 -6.48 26.00
C GLY A 171 -0.90 -7.02 27.39
N ARG A 172 -0.72 -6.23 28.45
CA ARG A 172 -1.15 -6.56 29.83
C ARG A 172 -2.56 -6.04 30.12
N ALA A 173 -3.55 -6.52 29.37
CA ALA A 173 -4.94 -6.10 29.52
C ALA A 173 -5.49 -6.32 30.94
N GLU A 174 -4.91 -7.23 31.72
CA GLU A 174 -5.25 -7.49 33.12
C GLU A 174 -5.03 -6.29 34.05
N LEU A 175 -4.29 -5.26 33.64
CA LEU A 175 -4.07 -4.04 34.43
C LEU A 175 -5.21 -3.02 34.30
N LEU A 176 -6.20 -3.26 33.43
CA LEU A 176 -7.35 -2.38 33.23
C LEU A 176 -8.44 -2.65 34.28
N ASP A 177 -8.74 -1.67 35.14
CA ASP A 177 -9.90 -1.73 36.02
C ASP A 177 -11.17 -1.24 35.30
N THR A 178 -12.10 -2.16 35.06
CA THR A 178 -13.37 -1.89 34.35
C THR A 178 -14.59 -1.85 35.24
N LYS A 179 -14.45 -2.00 36.57
CA LYS A 179 -15.57 -2.05 37.52
C LYS A 179 -16.49 -0.84 37.38
N ALA A 180 -15.92 0.36 37.31
CA ALA A 180 -16.69 1.59 37.19
C ALA A 180 -17.53 1.64 35.90
N ALA A 181 -16.99 1.12 34.79
CA ALA A 181 -17.69 1.08 33.51
C ALA A 181 -18.83 0.04 33.53
N VAL A 182 -18.58 -1.15 34.06
CA VAL A 182 -19.56 -2.24 34.18
C VAL A 182 -20.73 -1.86 35.11
N HIS A 183 -20.45 -1.12 36.19
CA HIS A 183 -21.48 -0.65 37.12
C HIS A 183 -22.27 0.57 36.63
N HIS A 184 -21.93 1.15 35.46
CA HIS A 184 -22.67 2.29 34.92
C HIS A 184 -24.05 1.85 34.42
N TRP A 185 -25.11 2.59 34.76
CA TRP A 185 -26.49 2.19 34.45
C TRP A 185 -26.77 2.00 32.95
N LYS A 186 -26.14 2.80 32.06
CA LYS A 186 -26.24 2.65 30.60
C LYS A 186 -25.46 1.45 30.06
N ALA A 187 -24.57 0.86 30.84
CA ALA A 187 -23.82 -0.34 30.47
C ALA A 187 -24.55 -1.63 30.89
N SER A 188 -25.78 -1.52 31.43
CA SER A 188 -26.62 -2.69 31.71
C SER A 188 -26.81 -3.53 30.44
N GLY A 189 -26.31 -4.76 30.47
CA GLY A 189 -26.32 -5.69 29.33
C GLY A 189 -25.05 -5.69 28.47
N LEU A 190 -24.04 -4.87 28.77
CA LEU A 190 -22.74 -4.88 28.11
C LEU A 190 -21.75 -5.77 28.87
N ASP A 191 -21.15 -6.75 28.18
CA ASP A 191 -20.08 -7.59 28.71
C ASP A 191 -18.75 -7.23 28.03
N LEU A 192 -17.81 -6.69 28.81
CA LEU A 192 -16.45 -6.34 28.36
C LEU A 192 -15.43 -7.44 28.71
N ALA A 193 -15.83 -8.57 29.28
CA ALA A 193 -14.88 -9.65 29.56
C ALA A 193 -14.19 -10.17 28.29
N PRO A 194 -14.88 -10.40 27.14
CA PRO A 194 -14.24 -10.96 25.96
C PRO A 194 -13.13 -10.08 25.36
N ILE A 195 -13.27 -8.74 25.41
CA ILE A 195 -12.28 -7.80 24.88
C ILE A 195 -11.04 -7.69 25.80
N LEU A 196 -11.19 -7.97 27.10
CA LEU A 196 -10.10 -7.90 28.08
C LEU A 196 -9.45 -9.25 28.35
N GLU A 197 -9.95 -10.31 27.74
CA GLU A 197 -9.40 -11.65 27.87
C GLU A 197 -7.94 -11.65 27.45
N VAL A 198 -7.09 -12.17 28.34
CA VAL A 198 -5.69 -12.44 28.05
C VAL A 198 -5.59 -13.93 27.74
N PRO A 199 -5.29 -14.32 26.47
CA PRO A 199 -5.26 -15.72 26.09
C PRO A 199 -4.33 -16.53 27.01
N ASN A 200 -4.78 -17.71 27.44
CA ASN A 200 -3.99 -18.63 28.26
C ASN A 200 -2.89 -19.30 27.42
N ILE A 201 -1.79 -18.57 27.23
CA ILE A 201 -0.57 -18.99 26.53
C ILE A 201 0.60 -19.04 27.53
N SER A 202 1.70 -19.68 27.14
CA SER A 202 2.93 -19.69 27.94
C SER A 202 3.31 -18.27 28.36
N GLU A 203 3.68 -18.06 29.63
CA GLU A 203 4.16 -16.76 30.12
C GLU A 203 5.40 -16.26 29.36
N LYS A 204 6.14 -17.16 28.70
CA LYS A 204 7.29 -16.84 27.86
C LYS A 204 6.91 -16.41 26.45
N ALA A 205 5.65 -16.53 26.05
CA ALA A 205 5.20 -16.11 24.73
C ALA A 205 5.30 -14.58 24.61
N PRO A 206 5.92 -14.07 23.54
CA PRO A 206 6.08 -12.64 23.36
C PRO A 206 4.71 -11.97 23.13
N ARG A 207 4.42 -10.95 23.95
CA ARG A 207 3.21 -10.10 23.85
C ARG A 207 3.38 -8.91 22.92
N ARG A 208 4.60 -8.69 22.46
CA ARG A 208 5.03 -7.59 21.59
C ARG A 208 5.99 -8.09 20.51
N ASN A 209 6.37 -7.21 19.59
CA ASN A 209 7.38 -7.53 18.60
C ASN A 209 8.73 -7.74 19.28
N THR A 210 9.39 -8.85 18.96
CA THR A 210 10.72 -9.24 19.48
C THR A 210 11.67 -9.70 18.39
N THR A 211 11.17 -9.92 17.17
CA THR A 211 11.96 -10.32 16.00
C THR A 211 11.45 -9.62 14.74
N VAL A 212 12.24 -9.70 13.66
CA VAL A 212 11.89 -9.15 12.35
C VAL A 212 11.21 -10.19 11.46
N GLN A 213 10.49 -9.73 10.44
CA GLN A 213 10.00 -10.61 9.37
C GLN A 213 11.15 -11.05 8.46
N ASP A 214 11.15 -12.34 8.10
CA ASP A 214 11.96 -12.84 7.00
C ASP A 214 11.17 -12.70 5.70
N HIS A 215 11.63 -11.82 4.81
CA HIS A 215 10.99 -11.52 3.52
C HIS A 215 11.47 -12.43 2.38
N GLY A 216 12.47 -13.29 2.61
CA GLY A 216 12.98 -14.24 1.62
C GLY A 216 13.65 -13.60 0.39
N LEU A 217 14.08 -12.34 0.50
CA LEU A 217 14.64 -11.56 -0.61
C LEU A 217 15.99 -12.07 -1.09
N GLU A 218 16.72 -12.83 -0.27
CA GLU A 218 17.99 -13.46 -0.63
C GLU A 218 17.87 -14.47 -1.78
N LYS A 219 16.67 -15.00 -2.01
CA LYS A 219 16.38 -15.96 -3.09
C LYS A 219 15.83 -15.31 -4.36
N ALA A 220 15.65 -13.99 -4.37
CA ALA A 220 15.13 -13.28 -5.53
C ALA A 220 16.12 -13.35 -6.70
N LEU A 221 15.60 -13.56 -7.92
CA LEU A 221 16.40 -13.60 -9.15
C LEU A 221 17.18 -12.28 -9.36
N ASP A 222 16.63 -11.17 -8.88
CA ASP A 222 17.27 -9.87 -8.96
C ASP A 222 18.65 -9.80 -8.30
N ASN A 223 18.96 -10.63 -7.30
CA ASN A 223 20.32 -10.67 -6.74
C ASN A 223 21.34 -11.00 -7.84
N THR A 224 21.03 -11.96 -8.70
CA THR A 224 21.84 -12.29 -9.88
C THR A 224 21.83 -11.15 -10.91
N LEU A 225 20.68 -10.51 -11.14
CA LEU A 225 20.61 -9.40 -12.10
C LEU A 225 21.46 -8.20 -11.66
N ILE A 226 21.47 -7.90 -10.36
CA ILE A 226 22.28 -6.82 -9.77
C ILE A 226 23.76 -7.13 -9.93
N GLU A 227 24.18 -8.37 -9.67
CA GLU A 227 25.57 -8.80 -9.85
C GLU A 227 26.02 -8.66 -11.31
N LEU A 228 25.21 -9.17 -12.26
CA LEU A 228 25.50 -9.09 -13.69
C LEU A 228 25.46 -7.65 -14.24
N SER A 229 24.74 -6.74 -13.57
CA SER A 229 24.59 -5.34 -13.99
C SER A 229 25.59 -4.39 -13.34
N LYS A 230 26.61 -4.90 -12.63
CA LYS A 230 27.55 -4.06 -11.86
C LYS A 230 28.21 -2.94 -12.69
N ALA A 231 28.68 -3.26 -13.90
CA ALA A 231 29.29 -2.28 -14.80
C ALA A 231 28.32 -1.15 -15.19
N ALA A 232 27.06 -1.48 -15.44
CA ALA A 232 26.02 -0.49 -15.71
C ALA A 232 25.69 0.36 -14.48
N LEU A 233 25.61 -0.26 -13.31
CA LEU A 233 25.28 0.42 -12.06
C LEU A 233 26.37 1.40 -11.62
N GLU A 234 27.65 1.04 -11.83
CA GLU A 234 28.81 1.84 -11.40
C GLU A 234 29.21 2.88 -12.45
N ASN A 235 29.25 2.50 -13.73
CA ASN A 235 29.86 3.29 -14.79
C ASN A 235 28.91 3.69 -15.93
N LYS A 236 27.62 3.31 -15.85
CA LYS A 236 26.62 3.49 -16.93
C LYS A 236 27.00 2.77 -18.24
N GLU A 237 27.80 1.72 -18.14
CA GLU A 237 28.18 0.91 -19.30
C GLU A 237 27.01 0.04 -19.77
N PRO A 238 26.77 -0.08 -21.08
CA PRO A 238 25.74 -0.98 -21.59
C PRO A 238 26.02 -2.45 -21.24
N VAL A 239 25.03 -3.12 -20.67
CA VAL A 239 25.05 -4.52 -20.27
C VAL A 239 23.88 -5.25 -20.92
N ARG A 240 24.15 -6.42 -21.51
CA ARG A 240 23.16 -7.33 -22.09
C ARG A 240 23.16 -8.64 -21.32
N ILE A 241 22.00 -9.06 -20.82
CA ILE A 241 21.85 -10.28 -20.01
C ILE A 241 20.84 -11.19 -20.69
N GLN A 242 21.12 -12.50 -20.72
CA GLN A 242 20.18 -13.52 -21.18
C GLN A 242 20.03 -14.60 -20.13
N LEU A 243 18.79 -14.88 -19.70
CA LEU A 243 18.49 -15.85 -18.66
C LEU A 243 17.17 -16.60 -18.94
N GLN A 244 16.98 -17.74 -18.29
CA GLN A 244 15.68 -18.41 -18.25
C GLN A 244 14.84 -17.83 -17.11
N ILE A 245 13.51 -17.82 -17.29
CA ILE A 245 12.56 -17.37 -16.26
C ILE A 245 11.44 -18.39 -16.08
N GLN A 246 10.95 -18.52 -14.84
CA GLN A 246 9.85 -19.41 -14.47
C GLN A 246 8.82 -18.66 -13.63
N ASN A 247 7.59 -19.18 -13.56
CA ASN A 247 6.46 -18.49 -12.92
C ASN A 247 6.66 -18.23 -11.42
N ARG A 248 7.59 -18.94 -10.76
CA ARG A 248 8.02 -18.68 -9.38
C ARG A 248 8.89 -17.42 -9.23
N ASN A 249 9.51 -16.96 -10.31
CA ASN A 249 10.29 -15.72 -10.34
C ASN A 249 9.31 -14.54 -10.42
N ARG A 250 8.96 -14.00 -9.26
CA ARG A 250 8.04 -12.86 -9.09
C ARG A 250 8.84 -11.56 -8.98
N THR A 251 8.21 -10.44 -9.32
CA THR A 251 8.76 -9.08 -9.17
C THR A 251 10.14 -8.88 -9.79
N VAL A 252 10.42 -9.61 -10.89
CA VAL A 252 11.74 -9.61 -11.51
C VAL A 252 12.04 -8.24 -12.10
N GLY A 253 13.22 -7.70 -11.79
CA GLY A 253 13.69 -6.38 -12.18
C GLY A 253 13.41 -5.28 -11.16
N THR A 254 12.56 -5.51 -10.15
CA THR A 254 12.19 -4.49 -9.17
C THR A 254 13.34 -4.10 -8.23
N MET A 255 14.10 -5.06 -7.71
CA MET A 255 15.24 -4.75 -6.83
C MET A 255 16.37 -4.13 -7.65
N LEU A 256 16.62 -4.62 -8.87
CA LEU A 256 17.57 -3.97 -9.79
C LEU A 256 17.14 -2.52 -10.10
N GLY A 257 15.85 -2.31 -10.35
CA GLY A 257 15.29 -0.97 -10.53
C GLY A 257 15.54 -0.07 -9.33
N SER A 258 15.35 -0.58 -8.11
CA SER A 258 15.69 0.14 -6.87
C SER A 258 17.18 0.52 -6.82
N GLU A 259 18.08 -0.38 -7.19
CA GLU A 259 19.51 -0.14 -7.23
C GLU A 259 19.90 0.94 -8.25
N ILE A 260 19.22 1.00 -9.41
CA ILE A 260 19.38 2.09 -10.38
C ILE A 260 18.90 3.42 -9.75
N THR A 261 17.69 3.46 -9.19
CA THR A 261 17.10 4.68 -8.64
C THR A 261 17.91 5.22 -7.43
N LYS A 262 18.44 4.36 -6.56
CA LYS A 262 19.28 4.78 -5.43
C LYS A 262 20.55 5.50 -5.89
N ARG A 263 21.15 5.07 -7.01
CA ARG A 263 22.40 5.63 -7.53
C ARG A 263 22.17 6.86 -8.42
N TRP A 264 21.14 6.81 -9.26
CA TRP A 264 20.96 7.77 -10.35
C TRP A 264 19.68 8.62 -10.24
N GLY A 265 18.89 8.42 -9.19
CA GLY A 265 17.63 9.14 -8.97
C GLY A 265 16.61 8.93 -10.08
N GLY A 266 15.71 9.90 -10.24
CA GLY A 266 14.66 9.86 -11.28
C GLY A 266 15.18 9.99 -12.72
N ALA A 267 16.41 10.45 -12.91
CA ALA A 267 17.02 10.51 -14.25
C ALA A 267 17.34 9.10 -14.79
N GLY A 268 17.58 8.14 -13.89
CA GLY A 268 17.92 6.77 -14.25
C GLY A 268 19.20 6.67 -15.08
N LEU A 269 19.23 5.67 -15.95
CA LEU A 269 20.30 5.43 -16.92
C LEU A 269 19.84 5.83 -18.34
N PRO A 270 20.78 6.04 -19.28
CA PRO A 270 20.44 6.10 -20.70
C PRO A 270 19.61 4.88 -21.14
N ASP A 271 18.77 5.06 -22.15
CA ASP A 271 17.89 4.00 -22.62
C ASP A 271 18.69 2.76 -23.07
N ASP A 272 18.18 1.57 -22.76
CA ASP A 272 18.80 0.29 -23.06
C ASP A 272 20.22 0.09 -22.47
N THR A 273 20.59 0.83 -21.41
CA THR A 273 21.85 0.60 -20.69
C THR A 273 21.88 -0.77 -20.03
N ILE A 274 20.78 -1.22 -19.44
CA ILE A 274 20.63 -2.60 -18.99
C ILE A 274 19.50 -3.23 -19.80
N ASP A 275 19.81 -4.20 -20.65
CA ASP A 275 18.83 -4.93 -21.45
C ASP A 275 18.89 -6.42 -21.14
N ILE A 276 17.79 -6.92 -20.62
CA ILE A 276 17.66 -8.28 -20.11
C ILE A 276 16.66 -9.02 -20.97
N SER A 277 17.10 -10.10 -21.60
CA SER A 277 16.24 -11.01 -22.35
C SER A 277 15.98 -12.28 -21.56
N PHE A 278 14.71 -12.56 -21.29
CA PHE A 278 14.24 -13.77 -20.64
C PHE A 278 13.54 -14.70 -21.62
N HIS A 279 13.71 -16.00 -21.42
CA HIS A 279 12.93 -17.04 -22.09
C HIS A 279 12.17 -17.87 -21.06
N GLY A 280 10.88 -18.12 -21.31
CA GLY A 280 10.01 -18.90 -20.42
C GLY A 280 8.79 -18.11 -19.95
N SER A 281 8.24 -18.51 -18.81
CA SER A 281 7.00 -17.92 -18.26
C SER A 281 7.32 -17.13 -17.01
N ALA A 282 7.08 -15.82 -16.98
CA ALA A 282 7.37 -14.98 -15.82
C ALA A 282 6.27 -15.02 -14.76
N GLY A 283 6.66 -14.89 -13.50
CA GLY A 283 5.73 -14.78 -12.40
C GLY A 283 5.02 -13.43 -12.33
N GLN A 284 4.23 -13.26 -11.29
CA GLN A 284 3.50 -12.04 -10.97
C GLN A 284 4.45 -10.82 -10.88
N SER A 285 3.98 -9.67 -11.37
CA SER A 285 4.66 -8.36 -11.24
C SER A 285 6.02 -8.25 -11.96
N LEU A 286 6.21 -8.92 -13.10
CA LEU A 286 7.40 -8.71 -13.94
C LEU A 286 7.59 -7.21 -14.26
N GLY A 287 8.79 -6.69 -14.03
CA GLY A 287 9.12 -5.30 -14.35
C GLY A 287 8.37 -4.27 -13.52
N ALA A 288 7.87 -4.63 -12.33
CA ALA A 288 7.24 -3.66 -11.45
C ALA A 288 8.24 -2.57 -11.02
N PHE A 289 7.82 -1.30 -11.11
CA PHE A 289 8.58 -0.11 -10.70
C PHE A 289 9.92 0.11 -11.39
N ILE A 290 10.15 -0.48 -12.57
CA ILE A 290 11.45 -0.31 -13.24
C ILE A 290 11.66 1.13 -13.74
N PRO A 291 12.84 1.73 -13.51
CA PRO A 291 13.16 3.09 -13.92
C PRO A 291 13.74 3.15 -15.34
N ARG A 292 13.96 4.37 -15.83
CA ARG A 292 14.61 4.63 -17.11
C ARG A 292 15.98 3.94 -17.22
N GLY A 293 16.22 3.35 -18.39
CA GLY A 293 17.46 2.66 -18.76
C GLY A 293 17.50 1.18 -18.45
N LEU A 294 16.44 0.63 -17.83
CA LEU A 294 16.20 -0.81 -17.73
C LEU A 294 15.17 -1.25 -18.78
N THR A 295 15.62 -2.12 -19.68
CA THR A 295 14.80 -2.79 -20.70
C THR A 295 14.71 -4.28 -20.38
N ILE A 296 13.49 -4.80 -20.31
CA ILE A 296 13.22 -6.23 -20.11
C ILE A 296 12.46 -6.74 -21.33
N ARG A 297 13.01 -7.77 -21.97
CA ARG A 297 12.42 -8.49 -23.10
C ARG A 297 12.08 -9.89 -22.64
N LEU A 298 10.84 -10.30 -22.84
CA LEU A 298 10.35 -11.63 -22.51
C LEU A 298 9.89 -12.34 -23.78
N TYR A 299 10.52 -13.47 -24.05
CA TYR A 299 10.14 -14.44 -25.07
C TYR A 299 9.39 -15.57 -24.36
N GLY A 300 8.06 -15.53 -24.41
CA GLY A 300 7.17 -16.43 -23.67
C GLY A 300 5.92 -15.69 -23.17
N ASP A 301 5.54 -15.92 -21.92
CA ASP A 301 4.30 -15.41 -21.30
C ASP A 301 4.54 -14.91 -19.86
N THR A 302 3.61 -14.12 -19.32
CA THR A 302 3.71 -13.63 -17.94
C THR A 302 2.38 -13.65 -17.21
N ASN A 303 2.42 -13.70 -15.88
CA ASN A 303 1.23 -13.59 -15.04
C ASN A 303 0.79 -12.12 -14.86
N ASP A 304 -0.09 -11.85 -13.89
CA ASP A 304 -0.67 -10.52 -13.64
C ASP A 304 0.38 -9.47 -13.23
N TYR A 305 -0.05 -8.20 -13.28
CA TYR A 305 0.71 -7.03 -12.80
C TYR A 305 2.01 -6.73 -13.57
N LEU A 306 2.14 -7.18 -14.82
CA LEU A 306 3.23 -6.77 -15.71
C LEU A 306 3.36 -5.24 -15.70
N GLY A 307 4.55 -4.72 -15.41
CA GLY A 307 4.81 -3.28 -15.40
C GLY A 307 4.01 -2.49 -14.38
N LYS A 308 3.55 -3.11 -13.28
CA LYS A 308 2.92 -2.40 -12.16
C LYS A 308 3.80 -1.23 -11.71
N GLY A 309 3.26 -0.01 -11.75
CA GLY A 309 3.96 1.20 -11.37
C GLY A 309 5.24 1.47 -12.17
N ILE A 310 5.35 1.01 -13.43
CA ILE A 310 6.51 1.31 -14.28
C ILE A 310 6.80 2.82 -14.29
N SER A 311 8.09 3.16 -14.19
CA SER A 311 8.59 4.50 -13.86
C SER A 311 9.78 4.92 -14.74
N GLY A 312 9.74 4.55 -16.01
CA GLY A 312 10.63 5.03 -17.07
C GLY A 312 11.26 3.92 -17.89
N GLY A 313 11.21 2.67 -17.40
CA GLY A 313 11.78 1.52 -18.10
C GLY A 313 10.95 1.07 -19.29
N ARG A 314 11.43 0.01 -19.94
CA ARG A 314 10.78 -0.59 -21.12
C ARG A 314 10.53 -2.09 -20.90
N LEU A 315 9.29 -2.51 -21.10
CA LEU A 315 8.87 -3.91 -21.09
C LEU A 315 8.42 -4.33 -22.49
N ILE A 316 8.96 -5.43 -22.97
CA ILE A 316 8.59 -6.03 -24.26
C ILE A 316 8.26 -7.49 -24.01
N VAL A 317 7.03 -7.90 -24.28
CA VAL A 317 6.56 -9.28 -24.12
C VAL A 317 6.05 -9.78 -25.46
N ARG A 318 6.54 -10.92 -25.90
CA ARG A 318 6.12 -11.58 -27.14
C ARG A 318 6.18 -13.10 -27.00
N PRO A 319 5.45 -13.86 -27.84
CA PRO A 319 5.58 -15.30 -27.85
C PRO A 319 7.01 -15.71 -28.15
N ASP A 320 7.38 -16.89 -27.64
CA ASP A 320 8.63 -17.55 -27.99
C ASP A 320 8.79 -17.62 -29.51
N GLU A 321 10.02 -17.57 -29.98
CA GLU A 321 10.33 -17.55 -31.42
C GLU A 321 9.86 -18.81 -32.14
N LYS A 322 9.67 -19.91 -31.41
CA LYS A 322 9.19 -21.19 -31.93
C LYS A 322 7.66 -21.31 -31.94
N ALA A 323 6.94 -20.32 -31.39
CA ALA A 323 5.49 -20.32 -31.39
C ALA A 323 4.94 -20.24 -32.82
N SER A 324 3.98 -21.11 -33.14
CA SER A 324 3.32 -21.19 -34.45
C SER A 324 1.87 -20.72 -34.44
N PHE A 325 1.39 -20.21 -33.29
CA PHE A 325 0.03 -19.69 -33.14
C PHE A 325 0.00 -18.18 -33.38
N GLU A 326 -1.17 -17.68 -33.79
CA GLU A 326 -1.40 -16.26 -33.98
C GLU A 326 -1.49 -15.55 -32.62
N SER A 327 -0.69 -14.50 -32.43
CA SER A 327 -0.56 -13.84 -31.12
C SER A 327 -1.80 -13.05 -30.74
N ASP A 328 -2.48 -12.47 -31.72
CA ASP A 328 -3.70 -11.67 -31.59
C ASP A 328 -4.95 -12.50 -31.25
N GLU A 329 -4.84 -13.83 -31.27
CA GLU A 329 -5.88 -14.77 -30.83
C GLU A 329 -5.59 -15.44 -29.49
N ASN A 330 -4.42 -15.19 -28.88
CA ASN A 330 -3.94 -15.95 -27.72
C ASN A 330 -3.53 -15.05 -26.55
N VAL A 331 -3.82 -15.53 -25.33
CA VAL A 331 -3.47 -14.82 -24.10
C VAL A 331 -1.97 -14.98 -23.82
N ILE A 332 -1.28 -13.86 -23.61
CA ILE A 332 0.15 -13.81 -23.30
C ILE A 332 0.45 -13.24 -21.91
N ALA A 333 -0.46 -12.44 -21.36
CA ALA A 333 -0.29 -11.82 -20.05
C ALA A 333 -1.59 -11.77 -19.25
N GLY A 334 -1.46 -11.74 -17.93
CA GLY A 334 -2.59 -11.70 -17.00
C GLY A 334 -3.28 -10.33 -16.91
N ASN A 335 -3.81 -10.03 -15.73
CA ASN A 335 -4.62 -8.87 -15.42
C ASN A 335 -3.79 -7.69 -14.89
N VAL A 336 -4.42 -6.51 -14.82
CA VAL A 336 -3.93 -5.34 -14.05
C VAL A 336 -2.53 -4.88 -14.49
N ILE A 337 -2.26 -4.99 -15.79
CA ILE A 337 -0.98 -4.59 -16.42
C ILE A 337 -0.85 -3.07 -16.41
N GLY A 338 0.34 -2.55 -16.14
CA GLY A 338 0.60 -1.11 -16.13
C GLY A 338 -0.11 -0.35 -15.01
N TYR A 339 -0.53 -1.05 -13.95
CA TYR A 339 -1.30 -0.46 -12.86
C TYR A 339 -0.59 0.77 -12.26
N GLY A 340 -1.25 1.93 -12.33
CA GLY A 340 -0.77 3.15 -11.66
C GLY A 340 0.46 3.79 -12.30
N ALA A 341 0.84 3.39 -13.52
CA ALA A 341 2.13 3.75 -14.10
C ALA A 341 2.37 5.28 -14.17
N THR A 342 3.59 5.74 -13.89
CA THR A 342 3.98 7.16 -14.04
C THR A 342 5.19 7.29 -14.96
N SER A 343 4.98 6.76 -16.17
CA SER A 343 5.76 6.80 -17.43
C SER A 343 6.81 5.70 -17.64
N GLY A 344 7.18 5.43 -18.90
CA GLY A 344 7.82 4.19 -19.37
C GLY A 344 7.02 3.55 -20.51
N GLU A 345 7.49 2.41 -21.02
CA GLU A 345 6.92 1.77 -22.22
C GLU A 345 6.58 0.30 -21.98
N ILE A 346 5.40 -0.14 -22.41
CA ILE A 346 4.94 -1.53 -22.32
C ILE A 346 4.47 -1.99 -23.71
N PHE A 347 5.17 -2.95 -24.30
CA PHE A 347 4.82 -3.53 -25.59
C PHE A 347 4.48 -5.01 -25.40
N VAL A 348 3.24 -5.38 -25.73
CA VAL A 348 2.74 -6.75 -25.54
C VAL A 348 2.19 -7.27 -26.86
N ARG A 349 2.82 -8.30 -27.39
CA ARG A 349 2.38 -9.00 -28.60
C ARG A 349 1.46 -10.16 -28.22
N GLY A 350 0.20 -9.85 -27.90
CA GLY A 350 -0.87 -10.82 -27.65
C GLY A 350 -2.05 -10.25 -26.88
N ILE A 351 -3.05 -11.09 -26.59
CA ILE A 351 -4.21 -10.73 -25.75
C ILE A 351 -3.82 -10.74 -24.27
N VAL A 352 -4.37 -9.80 -23.51
CA VAL A 352 -4.19 -9.72 -22.05
C VAL A 352 -5.52 -9.74 -21.30
N GLY A 353 -5.44 -9.98 -19.99
CA GLY A 353 -6.59 -10.04 -19.10
C GLY A 353 -7.28 -8.69 -18.84
N GLU A 354 -8.01 -8.64 -17.75
CA GLU A 354 -8.81 -7.50 -17.32
C GLU A 354 -7.96 -6.34 -16.78
N ARG A 355 -8.53 -5.13 -16.76
CA ARG A 355 -7.94 -3.93 -16.14
C ARG A 355 -6.57 -3.55 -16.70
N PHE A 356 -6.36 -3.76 -18.00
CA PHE A 356 -5.19 -3.27 -18.69
C PHE A 356 -5.06 -1.75 -18.55
N CYS A 357 -3.91 -1.25 -18.11
CA CYS A 357 -3.63 0.16 -17.87
C CYS A 357 -4.59 0.84 -16.88
N VAL A 358 -5.13 0.09 -15.91
CA VAL A 358 -5.92 0.68 -14.82
C VAL A 358 -5.09 1.73 -14.07
N ARG A 359 -5.63 2.92 -13.89
CA ARG A 359 -4.94 4.07 -13.29
C ARG A 359 -3.61 4.45 -13.97
N ASN A 360 -3.45 4.18 -15.27
CA ASN A 360 -2.27 4.67 -15.99
C ASN A 360 -2.21 6.21 -15.92
N SER A 361 -1.07 6.75 -15.51
CA SER A 361 -0.85 8.18 -15.32
C SER A 361 0.38 8.68 -16.10
N GLY A 362 0.80 7.96 -17.14
CA GLY A 362 1.83 8.48 -18.05
C GLY A 362 2.58 7.49 -18.93
N ALA A 363 2.34 6.17 -18.82
CA ALA A 363 3.03 5.19 -19.65
C ALA A 363 2.43 5.07 -21.06
N THR A 364 3.29 4.73 -22.02
CA THR A 364 2.87 4.30 -23.36
C THR A 364 2.73 2.78 -23.38
N ALA A 365 1.58 2.27 -23.78
CA ALA A 365 1.33 0.83 -23.83
C ALA A 365 0.72 0.41 -25.17
N ILE A 366 1.22 -0.67 -25.76
CA ILE A 366 0.71 -1.27 -27.00
C ILE A 366 0.40 -2.74 -26.74
N VAL A 367 -0.78 -3.19 -27.15
CA VAL A 367 -1.28 -4.55 -26.93
C VAL A 367 -2.18 -5.02 -28.07
N GLU A 368 -2.28 -6.32 -28.31
CA GLU A 368 -3.09 -6.89 -29.42
C GLU A 368 -4.56 -7.12 -29.05
N GLY A 369 -4.88 -7.22 -27.75
CA GLY A 369 -6.27 -7.26 -27.28
C GLY A 369 -6.34 -7.20 -25.77
N VAL A 370 -7.47 -6.73 -25.22
CA VAL A 370 -7.65 -6.55 -23.78
C VAL A 370 -8.99 -7.10 -23.30
N GLY A 371 -9.00 -7.62 -22.08
CA GLY A 371 -10.23 -8.01 -21.37
C GLY A 371 -11.07 -6.82 -20.90
N ASP A 372 -11.98 -7.08 -19.97
CA ASP A 372 -12.90 -6.07 -19.42
C ASP A 372 -12.14 -4.98 -18.65
N HIS A 373 -12.74 -3.78 -18.56
CA HIS A 373 -12.23 -2.64 -17.77
C HIS A 373 -10.86 -2.10 -18.22
N GLY A 374 -10.51 -2.23 -19.51
CA GLY A 374 -9.32 -1.59 -20.06
C GLY A 374 -9.35 -0.06 -19.88
N CYS A 375 -8.21 0.53 -19.55
CA CYS A 375 -8.02 1.97 -19.26
C CYS A 375 -8.89 2.53 -18.11
N GLU A 376 -9.41 1.68 -17.22
CA GLU A 376 -10.21 2.11 -16.06
C GLU A 376 -9.42 3.10 -15.20
N TYR A 377 -10.00 4.26 -14.86
CA TYR A 377 -9.37 5.33 -14.07
C TYR A 377 -8.06 5.89 -14.64
N MET A 378 -7.78 5.73 -15.94
CA MET A 378 -6.59 6.31 -16.57
C MET A 378 -6.63 7.85 -16.51
N THR A 379 -5.50 8.47 -16.14
CA THR A 379 -5.37 9.94 -15.99
C THR A 379 -4.29 10.53 -16.89
N GLY A 380 -3.53 9.72 -17.62
CA GLY A 380 -2.48 10.17 -18.53
C GLY A 380 -1.78 9.01 -19.23
N GLY A 381 -0.97 9.31 -20.25
CA GLY A 381 -0.28 8.33 -21.10
C GLY A 381 -1.02 8.02 -22.39
N THR A 382 -0.49 7.06 -23.14
CA THR A 382 -1.01 6.64 -24.45
C THR A 382 -1.19 5.14 -24.49
N VAL A 383 -2.38 4.67 -24.82
CA VAL A 383 -2.66 3.25 -24.98
C VAL A 383 -3.03 2.96 -26.43
N VAL A 384 -2.51 1.89 -27.00
CA VAL A 384 -2.87 1.39 -28.32
C VAL A 384 -3.31 -0.07 -28.18
N VAL A 385 -4.54 -0.36 -28.60
CA VAL A 385 -5.11 -1.70 -28.65
C VAL A 385 -5.31 -2.07 -30.11
N LEU A 386 -4.59 -3.07 -30.60
CA LEU A 386 -4.57 -3.50 -31.99
C LEU A 386 -5.63 -4.57 -32.30
N GLY A 387 -6.64 -4.70 -31.45
CA GLY A 387 -7.70 -5.71 -31.60
C GLY A 387 -8.81 -5.50 -30.58
N ILE A 388 -9.41 -6.59 -30.13
CA ILE A 388 -10.64 -6.51 -29.33
C ILE A 388 -10.44 -5.88 -27.95
N THR A 389 -11.48 -5.21 -27.47
CA THR A 389 -11.61 -4.73 -26.09
C THR A 389 -12.74 -5.45 -25.37
N GLY A 390 -12.61 -5.68 -24.06
CA GLY A 390 -13.71 -6.12 -23.21
C GLY A 390 -14.70 -5.00 -22.88
N ARG A 391 -15.68 -5.30 -22.02
CA ARG A 391 -16.73 -4.39 -21.59
C ARG A 391 -16.20 -3.28 -20.68
N ASN A 392 -16.95 -2.19 -20.61
CA ASN A 392 -16.70 -1.06 -19.69
C ASN A 392 -15.28 -0.48 -19.85
N PHE A 393 -14.81 -0.44 -21.11
CA PHE A 393 -13.56 0.18 -21.48
C PHE A 393 -13.62 1.69 -21.18
N ALA A 394 -12.50 2.24 -20.68
CA ALA A 394 -12.33 3.65 -20.33
C ALA A 394 -13.23 4.20 -19.20
N ALA A 395 -13.82 3.33 -18.37
CA ALA A 395 -14.61 3.79 -17.23
C ALA A 395 -13.78 4.62 -16.24
N GLY A 396 -14.25 5.83 -15.91
CA GLY A 396 -13.54 6.76 -15.06
C GLY A 396 -12.23 7.30 -15.64
N MET A 397 -11.96 7.08 -16.93
CA MET A 397 -10.79 7.65 -17.61
C MET A 397 -10.95 9.16 -17.72
N SER A 398 -10.14 9.89 -16.96
CA SER A 398 -10.19 11.35 -16.87
C SER A 398 -9.05 12.06 -17.61
N GLY A 399 -8.13 11.30 -18.23
CA GLY A 399 -7.02 11.86 -19.00
C GLY A 399 -6.17 10.80 -19.72
N GLY A 400 -5.40 11.26 -20.71
CA GLY A 400 -4.65 10.38 -21.63
C GLY A 400 -5.41 10.10 -22.93
N ILE A 401 -4.82 9.28 -23.81
CA ILE A 401 -5.42 8.92 -25.11
C ILE A 401 -5.33 7.41 -25.31
N ALA A 402 -6.43 6.79 -25.75
CA ALA A 402 -6.47 5.40 -26.15
C ALA A 402 -6.85 5.30 -27.64
N PHE A 403 -6.04 4.58 -28.42
CA PHE A 403 -6.33 4.21 -29.80
C PHE A 403 -6.76 2.75 -29.81
N VAL A 404 -7.91 2.46 -30.39
CA VAL A 404 -8.46 1.09 -30.45
C VAL A 404 -8.81 0.77 -31.90
N LEU A 405 -8.19 -0.28 -32.44
CA LEU A 405 -8.51 -0.80 -33.75
C LEU A 405 -9.93 -1.40 -33.74
N ASP A 406 -10.75 -1.03 -34.72
CA ASP A 406 -12.12 -1.51 -34.88
C ASP A 406 -12.95 -1.43 -33.58
N LEU A 407 -12.86 -0.27 -32.92
CA LEU A 407 -13.56 -0.01 -31.66
C LEU A 407 -15.06 -0.32 -31.78
N ASN A 408 -15.57 -1.13 -30.86
CA ASN A 408 -17.00 -1.32 -30.65
C ASN A 408 -17.51 -0.30 -29.61
N PRO A 409 -18.31 0.72 -29.99
CA PRO A 409 -18.81 1.73 -29.07
C PRO A 409 -19.64 1.17 -27.91
N ASP A 410 -20.34 0.05 -28.11
CA ASP A 410 -21.19 -0.57 -27.07
C ASP A 410 -20.40 -1.12 -25.88
N ARG A 411 -19.08 -1.25 -26.04
CA ARG A 411 -18.16 -1.72 -24.97
C ARG A 411 -17.51 -0.58 -24.19
N VAL A 412 -17.71 0.67 -24.63
CA VAL A 412 -17.09 1.85 -24.02
C VAL A 412 -18.00 2.45 -22.97
N ASN A 413 -17.44 2.78 -21.81
CA ASN A 413 -18.13 3.61 -20.84
C ASN A 413 -17.89 5.09 -21.21
N THR A 414 -18.92 5.77 -21.70
CA THR A 414 -18.85 7.14 -22.20
C THR A 414 -19.15 8.20 -21.13
N GLU A 415 -19.12 7.86 -19.83
CA GLU A 415 -19.42 8.83 -18.76
C GLU A 415 -18.40 9.98 -18.72
N MET A 416 -17.13 9.70 -19.04
CA MET A 416 -16.03 10.68 -18.95
C MET A 416 -15.18 10.79 -20.22
N VAL A 417 -15.47 10.01 -21.27
CA VAL A 417 -14.69 9.97 -22.51
C VAL A 417 -15.54 10.20 -23.73
N ASP A 418 -14.95 10.87 -24.72
CA ASP A 418 -15.51 11.03 -26.05
C ASP A 418 -14.87 10.02 -27.02
N ILE A 419 -15.70 9.42 -27.87
CA ILE A 419 -15.24 8.61 -29.00
C ILE A 419 -15.08 9.55 -30.20
N LEU A 420 -13.86 9.66 -30.72
CA LEU A 420 -13.50 10.57 -31.81
C LEU A 420 -13.58 9.92 -33.19
#